data_AF-A0AAJ1Q7E9-F1
#
_entry.id   AF-A0AAJ1Q7E9-F1
#
_cell.length_a   1.000
_cell.length_b   1.000
_cell.length_c   1.000
_cell.angle_alpha   90.00
_cell.angle_beta   90.00
_cell.angle_gamma   90.00
#
_symmetry.space_group_name_H-M   'P 1'
#
loop_
_entity.id
_entity.type
_entity.pdbx_description
1 polymer ?
#
loop_
_entity_poly.entity_id
_entity_poly.type
_entity_poly.pdbx_seq_one_letter_code
_entity_poly.pdbx_strand_id
1 'polypeptide(L)'
;MDYLDILRNDAKLAEDFDTLFDFRLLDALEERDTAEGRCTFSLPGMAFAVDGAGGEYHLLEDGSIGYWSSEGAAGRLAESMDDLFHLIVFSICWHDYCDSSKYADVATLEEYGQNKQLDIISYSPMELWEPIVKALHMPIDIKLSPVLQKFYDAAHRESVYACYFHEDDGSITESEHLFF
;
A
#
# COMPACT_ATOMS: atom_id res chain seq x y z
N MET A 1 6.12 -16.36 -2.23
CA MET A 1 6.61 -16.29 -0.84
C MET A 1 5.47 -15.79 0.00
N ASP A 2 5.29 -16.29 1.22
CA ASP A 2 4.27 -15.74 2.12
C ASP A 2 4.94 -14.71 3.05
N TYR A 3 4.88 -13.44 2.64
CA TYR A 3 5.49 -12.34 3.39
C TYR A 3 4.83 -12.15 4.76
N LEU A 4 3.51 -12.39 4.85
CA LEU A 4 2.77 -12.24 6.10
C LEU A 4 3.22 -13.29 7.11
N ASP A 5 3.40 -14.55 6.68
CA ASP A 5 3.90 -15.61 7.55
C ASP A 5 5.32 -15.32 8.04
N ILE A 6 6.19 -14.74 7.20
CA ILE A 6 7.54 -14.35 7.64
C ILE A 6 7.46 -13.31 8.76
N LEU A 7 6.66 -12.25 8.58
CA LEU A 7 6.49 -11.21 9.60
C LEU A 7 5.82 -11.75 10.88
N ARG A 8 4.79 -12.60 10.78
CA ARG A 8 4.11 -13.18 11.95
C ARG A 8 5.03 -14.06 12.80
N ASN A 9 5.97 -14.75 12.16
CA ASN A 9 6.86 -15.69 12.85
C ASN A 9 8.13 -15.02 13.41
N ASP A 10 8.38 -13.74 13.09
CA ASP A 10 9.52 -12.98 13.60
C ASP A 10 9.06 -11.62 14.10
N ALA A 11 8.74 -11.56 15.41
CA ALA A 11 8.24 -10.35 16.06
C ALA A 11 9.23 -9.18 15.98
N LYS A 12 10.54 -9.45 15.93
CA LYS A 12 11.53 -8.37 15.80
C LYS A 12 11.52 -7.80 14.39
N LEU A 13 11.46 -8.67 13.38
CA LEU A 13 11.33 -8.25 11.99
C LEU A 13 10.02 -7.47 11.76
N ALA A 14 8.92 -7.89 12.35
CA ALA A 14 7.64 -7.17 12.27
C ALA A 14 7.72 -5.77 12.89
N GLU A 15 8.35 -5.64 14.07
CA GLU A 15 8.57 -4.33 14.73
C GLU A 15 9.47 -3.42 13.87
N ASP A 16 10.54 -3.96 13.30
CA ASP A 16 11.45 -3.20 12.44
C ASP A 16 10.77 -2.78 11.12
N PHE A 17 9.92 -3.65 10.56
CA PHE A 17 9.14 -3.37 9.37
C PHE A 17 8.11 -2.25 9.62
N ASP A 18 7.36 -2.33 10.71
CA ASP A 18 6.41 -1.30 11.13
C ASP A 18 7.11 0.05 11.32
N THR A 19 8.21 0.05 12.09
CA THR A 19 8.99 1.26 12.38
C THR A 19 9.50 1.96 11.12
N LEU A 20 9.90 1.19 10.10
CA LEU A 20 10.53 1.73 8.90
C LEU A 20 9.52 2.14 7.82
N PHE A 21 8.44 1.38 7.68
CA PHE A 21 7.49 1.52 6.56
C PHE A 21 6.11 2.03 6.97
N ASP A 22 5.88 2.23 8.27
CA ASP A 22 4.57 2.55 8.83
C ASP A 22 3.52 1.50 8.41
N PHE A 23 3.88 0.23 8.61
CA PHE A 23 3.08 -0.92 8.21
C PHE A 23 3.06 -1.94 9.34
N ARG A 24 1.98 -1.92 10.12
CA ARG A 24 1.78 -2.83 11.24
C ARG A 24 0.87 -3.98 10.83
N LEU A 25 1.42 -5.18 10.84
CA LEU A 25 0.65 -6.39 10.59
C LEU A 25 -0.33 -6.69 11.74
N LEU A 26 -1.56 -7.08 11.41
CA LEU A 26 -2.52 -7.57 12.39
C LEU A 26 -2.27 -9.04 12.74
N ASP A 27 -2.58 -9.42 13.98
CA ASP A 27 -2.40 -10.79 14.49
C ASP A 27 -3.20 -11.82 13.66
N ALA A 28 -4.36 -11.40 13.14
CA ALA A 28 -5.22 -12.18 12.27
C ALA A 28 -5.90 -11.26 11.22
N LEU A 29 -6.63 -11.87 10.29
CA LEU A 29 -7.55 -11.10 9.45
C LEU A 29 -8.71 -10.59 10.31
N GLU A 30 -9.01 -9.30 10.20
CA GLU A 30 -10.07 -8.63 10.96
C GLU A 30 -11.15 -8.09 10.02
N GLU A 31 -12.36 -7.90 10.56
CA GLU A 31 -13.40 -7.16 9.84
C GLU A 31 -12.89 -5.73 9.62
N ARG A 32 -13.09 -5.23 8.39
CA ARG A 32 -12.71 -3.85 8.04
C ARG A 32 -13.48 -2.87 8.91
N ASP A 33 -12.85 -1.75 9.26
CA ASP A 33 -13.58 -0.65 9.84
C ASP A 33 -14.60 -0.11 8.82
N THR A 34 -15.78 0.23 9.35
CA THR A 34 -16.93 0.71 8.59
C THR A 34 -17.33 2.12 9.02
N ALA A 35 -16.45 2.83 9.73
CA ALA A 35 -16.72 4.14 10.32
C ALA A 35 -18.02 4.15 11.14
N GLU A 36 -18.20 3.14 12.00
CA GLU A 36 -19.41 2.88 12.78
C GLU A 36 -20.64 2.54 11.92
N GLY A 37 -20.44 1.80 10.83
CA GLY A 37 -21.49 1.41 9.88
C GLY A 37 -21.90 2.52 8.91
N ARG A 38 -21.13 3.62 8.84
CA ARG A 38 -21.37 4.73 7.91
C ARG A 38 -20.73 4.54 6.55
N CYS A 39 -19.91 3.51 6.35
CA CYS A 39 -19.35 3.22 5.04
C CYS A 39 -19.47 1.76 4.62
N THR A 40 -19.45 1.55 3.31
CA THR A 40 -19.42 0.23 2.65
C THR A 40 -18.39 0.23 1.54
N PHE A 41 -17.86 -0.93 1.18
CA PHE A 41 -16.84 -1.05 0.13
C PHE A 41 -17.38 -1.74 -1.13
N SER A 42 -16.87 -1.35 -2.30
CA SER A 42 -17.29 -1.90 -3.59
C SER A 42 -16.97 -3.39 -3.77
N LEU A 43 -16.01 -3.92 -3.01
CA LEU A 43 -15.62 -5.32 -3.03
C LEU A 43 -15.47 -5.87 -1.59
N PRO A 44 -15.88 -7.12 -1.31
CA PRO A 44 -15.60 -7.77 -0.03
C PRO A 44 -14.09 -7.92 0.21
N GLY A 45 -13.71 -7.94 1.48
CA GLY A 45 -12.32 -8.07 1.92
C GLY A 45 -12.20 -8.01 3.43
N MET A 46 -11.00 -8.29 3.92
CA MET A 46 -10.65 -8.27 5.34
C MET A 46 -9.43 -7.39 5.56
N ALA A 47 -9.36 -6.71 6.70
CA ALA A 47 -8.15 -5.99 7.10
C ALA A 47 -7.07 -6.99 7.52
N PHE A 48 -5.82 -6.70 7.15
CA PHE A 48 -4.67 -7.52 7.55
C PHE A 48 -3.49 -6.71 8.07
N ALA A 49 -3.45 -5.41 7.79
CA ALA A 49 -2.46 -4.49 8.33
C ALA A 49 -3.05 -3.09 8.44
N VAL A 50 -2.39 -2.23 9.22
CA VAL A 50 -2.72 -0.81 9.34
C VAL A 50 -1.45 0.03 9.23
N ASP A 51 -1.60 1.29 8.85
CA ASP A 51 -0.53 2.29 9.00
C ASP A 51 -0.66 3.07 10.32
N GLY A 52 0.35 3.88 10.64
CA GLY A 52 0.41 4.69 11.86
C GLY A 52 -0.50 5.92 11.83
N ALA A 53 -1.09 6.26 10.68
CA ALA A 53 -2.12 7.28 10.53
C ALA A 53 -3.55 6.73 10.69
N GLY A 54 -3.71 5.41 10.85
CA GLY A 54 -4.99 4.73 11.01
C GLY A 54 -5.65 4.29 9.71
N GLY A 55 -4.92 4.29 8.59
CA GLY A 55 -5.36 3.64 7.35
C GLY A 55 -5.27 2.11 7.43
N GLU A 56 -6.15 1.43 6.70
CA GLU A 56 -6.23 -0.03 6.67
C GLU A 56 -5.80 -0.60 5.31
N TYR A 57 -5.05 -1.70 5.35
CA TYR A 57 -4.74 -2.53 4.20
C TYR A 57 -5.69 -3.72 4.16
N HIS A 58 -6.34 -3.90 3.02
CA HIS A 58 -7.38 -4.90 2.83
C HIS A 58 -6.95 -6.00 1.86
N LEU A 59 -7.07 -7.24 2.28
CA LEU A 59 -7.01 -8.39 1.40
C LEU A 59 -8.41 -8.57 0.78
N LEU A 60 -8.54 -8.31 -0.52
CA LEU A 60 -9.81 -8.34 -1.23
C LEU A 60 -10.16 -9.75 -1.71
N GLU A 61 -11.45 -10.01 -1.93
CA GLU A 61 -11.96 -11.33 -2.36
C GLU A 61 -11.33 -11.82 -3.68
N ASP A 62 -10.96 -10.90 -4.57
CA ASP A 62 -10.29 -11.21 -5.84
C ASP A 62 -8.78 -11.47 -5.70
N GLY A 63 -8.24 -11.41 -4.48
CA GLY A 63 -6.82 -11.61 -4.17
C GLY A 63 -5.95 -10.36 -4.32
N SER A 64 -6.50 -9.25 -4.80
CA SER A 64 -5.81 -7.96 -4.84
C SER A 64 -5.80 -7.27 -3.48
N ILE A 65 -5.00 -6.20 -3.37
CA ILE A 65 -4.81 -5.45 -2.13
C ILE A 65 -5.45 -4.08 -2.26
N GLY A 66 -6.44 -3.82 -1.41
CA GLY A 66 -7.04 -2.51 -1.22
C GLY A 66 -6.37 -1.73 -0.11
N TYR A 67 -6.56 -0.42 -0.13
CA TYR A 67 -6.23 0.48 0.98
C TYR A 67 -7.39 1.44 1.22
N TRP A 68 -7.62 1.76 2.48
CA TRP A 68 -8.57 2.77 2.92
C TRP A 68 -7.90 3.67 3.94
N SER A 69 -7.81 4.97 3.63
CA SER A 69 -7.17 5.93 4.53
C SER A 69 -8.10 6.33 5.66
N SER A 70 -7.52 6.78 6.78
CA SER A 70 -8.26 7.38 7.89
C SER A 70 -9.01 8.67 7.52
N GLU A 71 -8.58 9.33 6.45
CA GLU A 71 -9.24 10.50 5.84
C GLU A 71 -10.32 10.11 4.81
N GLY A 72 -10.52 8.81 4.57
CA GLY A 72 -11.62 8.26 3.79
C GLY A 72 -11.33 7.97 2.31
N ALA A 73 -10.13 8.24 1.81
CA ALA A 73 -9.71 7.88 0.45
C ALA A 73 -9.57 6.35 0.32
N ALA A 74 -9.93 5.80 -0.84
CA ALA A 74 -9.84 4.36 -1.09
C ALA A 74 -9.32 4.03 -2.49
N GLY A 75 -8.62 2.91 -2.61
CA GLY A 75 -8.18 2.37 -3.90
C GLY A 75 -7.41 1.07 -3.78
N ARG A 76 -7.14 0.42 -4.91
CA ARG A 76 -6.23 -0.73 -4.95
C ARG A 76 -4.78 -0.25 -4.94
N LEU A 77 -3.94 -0.90 -4.14
CA LEU A 77 -2.49 -0.69 -4.15
C LEU A 77 -1.76 -1.69 -5.04
N ALA A 78 -2.24 -2.92 -5.11
CA ALA A 78 -1.49 -4.00 -5.73
C ALA A 78 -2.40 -5.16 -6.19
N GLU A 79 -1.98 -5.84 -7.24
CA GLU A 79 -2.65 -7.06 -7.73
C GLU A 79 -2.29 -8.31 -6.91
N SER A 80 -1.26 -8.24 -6.09
CA SER A 80 -0.79 -9.35 -5.27
C SER A 80 -0.03 -8.88 -4.04
N MET A 81 0.16 -9.79 -3.07
CA MET A 81 1.01 -9.53 -1.90
C MET A 81 2.46 -9.27 -2.30
N ASP A 82 2.94 -9.88 -3.39
CA ASP A 82 4.28 -9.64 -3.91
C ASP A 82 4.44 -8.21 -4.40
N ASP A 83 3.49 -7.72 -5.19
CA ASP A 83 3.51 -6.36 -5.69
C ASP A 83 3.38 -5.33 -4.55
N LEU A 84 2.55 -5.62 -3.54
CA LEU A 84 2.44 -4.78 -2.33
C LEU A 84 3.78 -4.70 -1.61
N PHE A 85 4.41 -5.82 -1.30
CA PHE A 85 5.67 -5.80 -0.54
C PHE A 85 6.79 -5.11 -1.32
N HIS A 86 6.82 -5.25 -2.65
CA HIS A 86 7.72 -4.44 -3.49
C HIS A 86 7.41 -2.94 -3.40
N LEU A 87 6.14 -2.54 -3.40
CA LEU A 87 5.75 -1.14 -3.22
C LEU A 87 6.19 -0.63 -1.84
N ILE A 88 5.78 -1.30 -0.76
CA ILE A 88 6.07 -0.86 0.61
C ILE A 88 7.57 -0.79 0.87
N VAL A 89 8.31 -1.83 0.47
CA VAL A 89 9.76 -1.88 0.71
C VAL A 89 10.48 -0.84 -0.13
N PHE A 90 10.22 -0.72 -1.44
CA PHE A 90 11.02 0.16 -2.32
C PHE A 90 10.50 1.59 -2.46
N SER A 91 9.33 1.88 -1.92
CA SER A 91 8.70 3.22 -1.91
C SER A 91 8.28 3.57 -0.48
N ILE A 92 9.24 3.82 0.42
CA ILE A 92 8.94 4.39 1.75
C ILE A 92 8.04 5.62 1.57
N CYS A 93 7.01 5.72 2.40
CA CYS A 93 5.94 6.71 2.26
C CYS A 93 5.28 6.62 0.88
N TRP A 94 4.77 5.44 0.52
CA TRP A 94 4.19 5.17 -0.81
C TRP A 94 3.11 6.19 -1.24
N HIS A 95 2.44 6.85 -0.29
CA HIS A 95 1.50 7.95 -0.55
C HIS A 95 2.14 9.10 -1.34
N ASP A 96 3.42 9.39 -1.15
CA ASP A 96 4.17 10.44 -1.88
C ASP A 96 4.28 10.17 -3.39
N TYR A 97 3.92 8.96 -3.81
CA TYR A 97 3.97 8.50 -5.20
C TYR A 97 2.61 8.60 -5.89
N CYS A 98 1.59 9.14 -5.23
CA CYS A 98 0.22 9.25 -5.75
C CYS A 98 -0.04 10.49 -6.64
N ASP A 99 0.97 10.99 -7.36
CA ASP A 99 0.83 12.10 -8.32
C ASP A 99 0.70 11.54 -9.75
N SER A 100 -0.51 11.58 -10.31
CA SER A 100 -0.81 11.00 -11.64
C SER A 100 0.06 11.59 -12.75
N SER A 101 0.53 12.84 -12.60
CA SER A 101 1.36 13.51 -13.60
C SER A 101 2.72 12.83 -13.80
N LYS A 102 3.19 12.04 -12.82
CA LYS A 102 4.47 11.29 -12.88
C LYS A 102 4.38 10.00 -13.68
N TYR A 103 3.18 9.59 -14.07
CA TYR A 103 2.90 8.33 -14.77
C TYR A 103 2.51 8.55 -16.23
N ALA A 104 2.69 9.77 -16.76
CA ALA A 104 2.27 10.15 -18.10
C ALA A 104 2.96 9.36 -19.22
N ASP A 105 4.23 9.00 -19.03
CA ASP A 105 5.02 8.20 -19.96
C ASP A 105 6.22 7.53 -19.27
N VAL A 106 6.84 6.57 -19.96
CA VAL A 106 7.94 5.75 -19.43
C VAL A 106 9.15 6.60 -19.03
N ALA A 107 9.52 7.62 -19.81
CA ALA A 107 10.70 8.42 -19.51
C ALA A 107 10.48 9.28 -18.25
N THR A 108 9.30 9.90 -18.13
CA THR A 108 8.88 10.64 -16.94
C THR A 108 8.90 9.75 -15.70
N LEU A 109 8.36 8.54 -15.78
CA LEU A 109 8.31 7.61 -14.64
C LEU A 109 9.70 7.07 -14.27
N GLU A 110 10.56 6.81 -15.25
CA GLU A 110 11.95 6.39 -15.01
C GLU A 110 12.76 7.47 -14.29
N GLU A 111 12.67 8.73 -14.74
CA GLU A 111 13.34 9.85 -14.07
C GLU A 111 12.80 10.06 -12.65
N TYR A 112 11.48 10.04 -12.49
CA TYR A 112 10.84 10.19 -11.19
C TYR A 112 11.26 9.09 -10.21
N GLY A 113 11.23 7.83 -10.65
CA GLY A 113 11.65 6.69 -9.84
C GLY A 113 13.12 6.74 -9.43
N GLN A 114 14.02 7.16 -10.33
CA GLN A 114 15.44 7.32 -10.03
C GLN A 114 15.68 8.42 -8.97
N ASN A 115 15.02 9.57 -9.13
CA ASN A 115 15.16 10.67 -8.18
C ASN A 115 14.65 10.27 -6.79
N LYS A 116 13.48 9.63 -6.72
CA LYS A 116 12.92 9.13 -5.45
C LYS A 116 13.79 8.07 -4.77
N GLN A 117 14.41 7.18 -5.54
CA GLN A 117 15.34 6.20 -4.99
C GLN A 117 16.57 6.87 -4.37
N LEU A 118 17.12 7.91 -5.00
CA LEU A 118 18.21 8.72 -4.43
C LEU A 118 17.80 9.44 -3.15
N ASP A 119 16.58 10.00 -3.13
CA ASP A 119 16.03 10.67 -1.95
C ASP A 119 15.92 9.69 -0.77
N ILE A 120 15.30 8.51 -0.98
CA ILE A 120 15.18 7.46 0.04
C ILE A 120 16.54 7.10 0.65
N ILE A 121 17.54 6.83 -0.19
CA ILE A 121 18.88 6.42 0.25
C ILE A 121 19.55 7.52 1.09
N SER A 122 19.18 8.79 0.89
CA SER A 122 19.77 9.92 1.61
C SER A 122 19.36 10.00 3.09
N TYR A 123 18.15 9.56 3.45
CA TYR A 123 17.62 9.65 4.82
C TYR A 123 17.34 8.29 5.47
N SER A 124 17.21 7.23 4.67
CA SER A 124 17.08 5.86 5.16
C SER A 124 18.20 4.99 4.57
N PRO A 125 19.35 4.89 5.27
CA PRO A 125 20.50 4.16 4.79
C PRO A 125 20.18 2.68 4.53
N MET A 126 20.84 2.11 3.52
CA MET A 126 20.69 0.70 3.15
C MET A 126 20.96 -0.28 4.30
N GLU A 127 21.71 0.12 5.33
CA GLU A 127 21.97 -0.69 6.52
C GLU A 127 20.70 -1.03 7.31
N LEU A 128 19.68 -0.17 7.27
CA LEU A 128 18.37 -0.41 7.90
C LEU A 128 17.50 -1.34 7.03
N TRP A 129 17.67 -1.26 5.72
CA TRP A 129 16.86 -1.99 4.74
C TRP A 129 17.37 -3.41 4.49
N GLU A 130 18.69 -3.58 4.45
CA GLU A 130 19.34 -4.83 4.06
C GLU A 130 18.90 -6.04 4.92
N PRO A 131 18.74 -5.94 6.26
CA PRO A 131 18.23 -7.05 7.07
C PRO A 131 16.81 -7.46 6.66
N ILE A 132 15.93 -6.48 6.41
CA ILE A 132 14.53 -6.71 6.03
C ILE A 132 14.46 -7.34 4.65
N VAL A 133 15.14 -6.75 3.66
CA VAL A 133 15.19 -7.25 2.28
C VAL A 133 15.74 -8.68 2.24
N LYS A 134 16.77 -9.00 3.04
CA LYS A 134 17.29 -10.37 3.18
C LYS A 134 16.27 -11.32 3.81
N ALA A 135 15.61 -10.93 4.89
CA ALA A 135 14.62 -11.77 5.57
C ALA A 135 13.41 -12.07 4.68
N LEU A 136 12.97 -11.08 3.90
CA LEU A 136 11.89 -11.20 2.91
C LEU A 136 12.37 -11.80 1.57
N HIS A 137 13.65 -12.15 1.45
CA HIS A 137 14.27 -12.68 0.23
C HIS A 137 14.02 -11.83 -1.03
N MET A 138 13.94 -10.52 -0.86
CA MET A 138 13.68 -9.58 -1.95
C MET A 138 15.00 -9.18 -2.65
N PRO A 139 14.97 -8.84 -3.94
CA PRO A 139 16.16 -8.35 -4.64
C PRO A 139 16.57 -6.96 -4.16
N ILE A 140 17.86 -6.72 -3.91
CA ILE A 140 18.36 -5.39 -3.49
C ILE A 140 18.49 -4.43 -4.68
N ASP A 141 18.70 -4.94 -5.90
CA ASP A 141 18.88 -4.13 -7.11
C ASP A 141 17.61 -4.13 -7.96
N ILE A 142 16.64 -3.32 -7.53
CA ILE A 142 15.39 -3.11 -8.26
C ILE A 142 15.32 -1.67 -8.77
N LYS A 143 14.87 -1.53 -10.03
CA LYS A 143 14.45 -0.25 -10.58
C LYS A 143 13.08 0.09 -10.01
N LEU A 144 12.90 1.32 -9.54
CA LEU A 144 11.64 1.73 -8.93
C LEU A 144 10.49 1.88 -9.95
N SER A 145 10.79 2.25 -11.19
CA SER A 145 9.75 2.55 -12.20
C SER A 145 8.77 1.40 -12.49
N PRO A 146 9.17 0.12 -12.63
CA PRO A 146 8.20 -0.95 -12.84
C PRO A 146 7.33 -1.24 -11.60
N VAL A 147 7.85 -1.00 -10.39
CA VAL A 147 7.07 -1.13 -9.15
C VAL A 147 5.98 -0.06 -9.12
N LEU A 148 6.36 1.19 -9.39
CA LEU A 148 5.42 2.31 -9.46
C LEU A 148 4.40 2.13 -10.58
N GLN A 149 4.79 1.64 -11.76
CA GLN A 149 3.84 1.39 -12.84
C GLN A 149 2.78 0.37 -12.42
N LYS A 150 3.19 -0.73 -11.77
CA LYS A 150 2.22 -1.72 -11.25
C LYS A 150 1.28 -1.13 -10.21
N PHE A 151 1.78 -0.28 -9.32
CA PHE A 151 0.97 0.43 -8.35
C PHE A 151 -0.08 1.32 -9.04
N TYR A 152 0.35 2.15 -10.00
CA TYR A 152 -0.54 3.00 -10.77
C TYR A 152 -1.58 2.20 -11.55
N ASP A 153 -1.17 1.11 -12.20
CA ASP A 153 -2.06 0.23 -12.96
C ASP A 153 -3.10 -0.43 -12.05
N ALA A 154 -2.70 -0.89 -10.85
CA ALA A 154 -3.62 -1.48 -9.87
C ALA A 154 -4.65 -0.45 -9.39
N ALA A 155 -4.21 0.76 -9.06
CA ALA A 155 -5.07 1.84 -8.60
C ALA A 155 -6.12 2.26 -9.65
N HIS A 156 -5.80 2.12 -10.94
CA HIS A 156 -6.68 2.44 -12.07
C HIS A 156 -7.38 1.20 -12.67
N ARG A 157 -7.29 0.04 -12.03
CA ARG A 157 -7.90 -1.20 -12.54
C ARG A 157 -9.42 -1.18 -12.38
N GLU A 158 -10.12 -1.46 -13.47
CA GLU A 158 -11.58 -1.67 -13.48
C GLU A 158 -11.96 -3.11 -13.07
N SER A 159 -13.01 -3.34 -12.27
CA SER A 159 -13.80 -2.33 -11.55
C SER A 159 -13.04 -1.76 -10.35
N VAL A 160 -13.17 -0.47 -10.08
CA VAL A 160 -12.43 0.24 -9.01
C VAL A 160 -12.77 -0.29 -7.62
N TYR A 161 -11.77 -0.36 -6.74
CA TYR A 161 -11.98 -0.54 -5.30
C TYR A 161 -12.28 0.82 -4.67
N ALA A 162 -13.49 1.02 -4.19
CA ALA A 162 -13.97 2.29 -3.66
C ALA A 162 -14.68 2.08 -2.32
N CYS A 163 -14.71 3.14 -1.51
CA CYS A 163 -15.52 3.24 -0.31
C CYS A 163 -16.71 4.17 -0.59
N TYR A 164 -17.87 3.85 -0.03
CA TYR A 164 -19.11 4.60 -0.18
C TYR A 164 -19.61 4.99 1.21
N PHE A 165 -19.68 6.29 1.47
CA PHE A 165 -20.19 6.87 2.71
C PHE A 165 -21.70 7.07 2.61
N HIS A 166 -22.42 6.68 3.65
CA HIS A 166 -23.87 6.84 3.79
C HIS A 166 -24.14 8.07 4.66
N GLU A 167 -24.58 9.15 4.03
CA GLU A 167 -24.81 10.43 4.69
C GLU A 167 -26.13 10.47 5.45
N ASP A 168 -26.25 11.38 6.43
CA ASP A 168 -27.47 11.53 7.25
C ASP A 168 -28.72 11.91 6.45
N ASP A 169 -28.54 12.55 5.28
CA ASP A 169 -29.63 12.91 4.37
C ASP A 169 -30.05 11.76 3.43
N GLY A 170 -29.39 10.60 3.55
CA GLY A 170 -29.61 9.40 2.76
C GLY A 170 -28.89 9.40 1.40
N SER A 171 -28.07 10.42 1.10
CA SER A 171 -27.19 10.39 -0.06
C SER A 171 -25.99 9.47 0.16
N ILE A 172 -25.35 9.08 -0.94
CA ILE A 172 -24.15 8.23 -0.94
C ILE A 172 -23.02 9.01 -1.61
N THR A 173 -21.92 9.19 -0.89
CA THR A 173 -20.70 9.83 -1.38
C THR A 173 -19.65 8.77 -1.67
N GLU A 174 -19.08 8.76 -2.87
CA GLU A 174 -17.92 7.92 -3.18
C GLU A 174 -16.65 8.55 -2.60
N SER A 175 -15.77 7.72 -2.05
CA SER A 175 -14.46 8.14 -1.55
C SER A 175 -13.60 8.77 -2.64
N GLU A 176 -12.70 9.67 -2.23
CA GLU A 176 -11.61 10.11 -3.09
C GLU A 176 -10.73 8.91 -3.49
N HIS A 177 -10.21 8.95 -4.72
CA HIS A 177 -9.23 7.98 -5.19
C HIS A 177 -7.84 8.27 -4.60
N LEU A 178 -6.96 7.27 -4.60
CA LEU A 178 -5.61 7.43 -4.06
C LEU A 178 -4.77 8.45 -4.82
N PHE A 179 -4.95 8.51 -6.15
CA PHE A 179 -4.18 9.37 -7.03
C PHE A 179 -4.92 10.70 -7.26
N PHE A 180 -4.15 11.80 -7.20
CA PHE A 180 -4.60 13.16 -7.51
C PHE A 180 -4.05 13.67 -8.85
#